data_AF-A0A924C975-F1
#
_entry.id   AF-A0A924C975-F1
#
_cell.length_a   1.000
_cell.length_b   1.000
_cell.length_c   1.000
_cell.angle_alpha   90.00
_cell.angle_beta   90.00
_cell.angle_gamma   90.00
#
_symmetry.space_group_name_H-M   'P 1'
#
loop_
_entity.id
_entity.type
_entity.pdbx_description
1 polymer ?
#
loop_
_entity_poly.entity_id
_entity_poly.type
_entity_poly.pdbx_seq_one_letter_code
_entity_poly.pdbx_strand_id
1 'polypeptide(L)'
;MAPLLFATVLWFVATGFVLWLDRLPSRTWPASLVGATVASGFAMGGIIATAPETSPAAAYAAFACALVLWGWHELSFLMGFVTGPNRGACPADARGWRRFRLAAATLI
;
A
#
# COMPACT_ATOMS: atom_id res chain seq x y z
N MET A 1 3.04 2.43 -25.88
CA MET A 1 3.04 3.68 -25.09
C MET A 1 1.85 3.76 -24.14
N ALA A 2 0.61 3.44 -24.58
CA ALA A 2 -0.57 3.47 -23.71
C ALA A 2 -0.45 2.69 -22.38
N PRO A 3 0.15 1.48 -22.32
CA PRO A 3 0.28 0.76 -21.05
C PRO A 3 1.20 1.44 -20.03
N LEU A 4 2.29 2.06 -20.49
CA LEU A 4 3.23 2.79 -19.64
C LEU A 4 2.57 4.02 -19.04
N LEU A 5 1.90 4.84 -19.87
CA LEU A 5 1.20 6.03 -19.40
C LEU A 5 0.11 5.67 -18.39
N PHE A 6 -0.69 4.64 -18.69
CA PHE A 6 -1.70 4.14 -17.76
C PHE A 6 -1.07 3.72 -16.41
N ALA A 7 -0.05 2.88 -16.45
CA ALA A 7 0.60 2.38 -15.24
C ALA A 7 1.21 3.52 -14.42
N THR A 8 1.91 4.46 -15.06
CA THR A 8 2.54 5.60 -14.40
C THR A 8 1.50 6.52 -13.77
N VAL A 9 0.48 6.94 -14.52
CA VAL A 9 -0.56 7.84 -13.99
C VAL A 9 -1.30 7.17 -12.83
N LEU A 10 -1.71 5.92 -13.01
CA LEU A 10 -2.47 5.21 -11.99
C LEU A 10 -1.64 4.96 -10.73
N TRP A 11 -0.35 4.63 -10.88
CA TRP A 11 0.59 4.52 -9.76
C TRP A 11 0.68 5.82 -8.96
N PHE A 12 0.96 6.95 -9.62
CA PHE A 12 1.10 8.24 -8.92
C PHE A 12 -0.19 8.69 -8.23
N VAL A 13 -1.35 8.47 -8.87
CA VAL A 13 -2.65 8.76 -8.27
C VAL A 13 -2.90 7.88 -7.04
N ALA A 14 -2.63 6.57 -7.14
CA ALA A 14 -2.79 5.64 -6.03
C ALA A 14 -1.86 5.99 -4.85
N THR A 15 -0.59 6.28 -5.11
CA THR A 15 0.35 6.72 -4.08
C THR A 15 -0.11 8.02 -3.43
N GLY A 16 -0.55 9.01 -4.22
CA GLY A 16 -1.10 10.26 -3.70
C GLY A 16 -2.31 10.05 -2.79
N PHE A 17 -3.20 9.12 -3.17
CA PHE A 17 -4.38 8.76 -2.38
C PHE A 17 -4.01 8.06 -1.05
N VAL A 18 -3.05 7.13 -1.07
CA VAL A 18 -2.53 6.48 0.15
C VAL A 18 -1.92 7.51 1.10
N LEU A 19 -1.06 8.39 0.60
CA LEU A 19 -0.44 9.45 1.40
C LEU A 19 -1.46 10.45 1.95
N TRP A 20 -2.52 10.73 1.19
CA TRP A 20 -3.61 11.58 1.65
C TRP A 20 -4.36 10.94 2.83
N LEU A 21 -4.70 9.66 2.73
CA LEU A 21 -5.36 8.91 3.80
C LEU A 21 -4.49 8.80 5.07
N ASP A 22 -3.19 8.55 4.90
CA ASP A 22 -2.22 8.50 6.01
C ASP A 22 -2.13 9.83 6.78
N ARG A 23 -2.21 10.96 6.07
CA ARG A 23 -2.18 12.30 6.67
C ARG A 23 -3.47 12.73 7.37
N LEU A 24 -4.55 11.97 7.27
CA LEU A 24 -5.78 12.26 8.01
C LEU A 24 -5.56 12.08 9.53
N PRO A 25 -6.39 12.72 10.38
CA PRO A 25 -6.28 12.55 11.82
C PRO A 25 -6.33 11.07 12.22
N SER A 26 -5.50 10.64 13.18
CA SER A 26 -5.39 9.21 13.56
C SER A 26 -6.71 8.54 14.00
N ARG A 27 -7.73 9.33 14.35
CA ARG A 27 -9.10 8.87 14.60
C ARG A 27 -9.78 8.27 13.36
N THR A 28 -9.39 8.65 12.15
CA THR A 28 -9.99 8.15 10.90
C THR A 28 -9.31 6.89 10.38
N TRP A 29 -8.10 6.57 10.87
CA TRP A 29 -7.31 5.44 10.38
C TRP A 29 -8.03 4.09 10.43
N PRO A 30 -8.78 3.73 11.50
CA PRO A 30 -9.56 2.49 11.49
C PRO A 30 -10.60 2.45 10.37
N ALA A 31 -11.29 3.57 10.11
CA ALA A 31 -12.28 3.65 9.05
C ALA A 31 -11.63 3.55 7.65
N SER A 32 -10.50 4.24 7.45
CA SER A 32 -9.71 4.13 6.23
C SER A 32 -9.25 2.69 5.98
N LEU A 33 -8.78 1.99 7.01
CA LEU A 33 -8.34 0.59 6.90
C LEU A 33 -9.50 -0.37 6.64
N VAL A 34 -10.68 -0.17 7.26
CA VAL A 34 -11.88 -0.97 6.97
C VAL A 34 -12.29 -0.78 5.50
N GLY A 35 -12.33 0.46 5.02
CA GLY A 35 -12.63 0.74 3.61
C GLY A 35 -11.62 0.08 2.66
N ALA A 36 -10.33 0.19 2.97
CA ALA A 36 -9.27 -0.46 2.19
C ALA A 36 -9.36 -1.99 2.22
N THR A 37 -9.79 -2.59 3.35
CA THR A 37 -9.98 -4.04 3.50
C THR A 37 -11.18 -4.54 2.68
N VAL A 38 -12.27 -3.79 2.64
CA VAL A 38 -13.40 -4.10 1.77
C VAL A 38 -12.99 -4.00 0.30
N ALA A 39 -12.28 -2.93 -0.07
CA ALA A 39 -11.76 -2.74 -1.42
C ALA A 39 -10.77 -3.85 -1.82
N SER A 40 -9.91 -4.30 -0.92
CA SER A 40 -8.98 -5.40 -1.18
C SER A 40 -9.70 -6.73 -1.42
N GLY A 41 -10.81 -6.99 -0.73
CA GLY A 41 -11.68 -8.14 -1.00
C GLY A 41 -12.24 -8.13 -2.43
N PHE A 42 -12.75 -6.99 -2.90
CA PHE A 42 -13.19 -6.84 -4.29
C PHE A 42 -12.05 -6.96 -5.29
N ALA A 43 -10.89 -6.36 -5.00
CA ALA A 43 -9.72 -6.42 -5.85
C ALA A 43 -9.19 -7.86 -5.99
N MET A 44 -9.22 -8.65 -4.92
CA MET A 44 -8.89 -10.07 -4.97
C MET A 44 -9.83 -10.83 -5.91
N GLY A 45 -11.13 -10.57 -5.83
CA GLY A 45 -12.12 -11.10 -6.78
C GLY A 45 -11.80 -10.72 -8.22
N GLY A 46 -11.40 -9.46 -8.46
CA GLY A 46 -10.96 -8.98 -9.77
C GLY A 46 -9.73 -9.72 -10.31
N ILE A 47 -8.70 -9.92 -9.48
CA ILE A 47 -7.53 -10.73 -9.86
C ILE A 47 -7.94 -12.15 -10.28
N ILE A 48 -8.75 -12.83 -9.45
CA ILE A 48 -9.21 -14.20 -9.74
C ILE A 48 -10.01 -14.24 -11.05
N ALA A 49 -10.91 -13.27 -11.27
CA ALA A 49 -11.72 -13.20 -12.48
C ALA A 49 -10.88 -12.93 -13.74
N THR A 50 -9.81 -12.15 -13.64
CA THR A 50 -8.91 -11.84 -14.76
C THR A 50 -7.85 -12.91 -15.02
N ALA A 51 -7.57 -13.79 -14.06
CA ALA A 51 -6.50 -14.79 -14.14
C ALA A 51 -6.55 -15.72 -15.38
N PRO A 52 -7.71 -16.19 -15.89
CA PRO A 52 -7.75 -17.05 -17.06
C PRO A 52 -7.68 -16.28 -18.40
N GLU A 53 -7.80 -14.96 -18.39
CA GLU A 53 -7.87 -14.14 -19.59
C GLU A 53 -6.53 -13.47 -19.95
N THR A 54 -6.16 -13.53 -21.23
CA THR A 54 -4.92 -12.92 -21.75
C THR A 54 -5.18 -11.65 -22.57
N SER A 55 -6.36 -11.05 -22.42
CA SER A 55 -6.75 -9.84 -23.13
C SER A 55 -6.05 -8.60 -22.55
N PRO A 56 -5.82 -7.53 -23.34
CA PRO A 56 -5.31 -6.26 -22.83
C PRO A 56 -6.20 -5.67 -21.72
N ALA A 57 -7.53 -5.82 -21.84
CA ALA A 57 -8.48 -5.35 -20.84
C ALA A 57 -8.30 -6.06 -19.48
N ALA A 58 -8.12 -7.39 -19.51
CA ALA A 58 -7.82 -8.17 -18.31
C ALA A 58 -6.51 -7.71 -17.65
N ALA A 59 -5.47 -7.40 -18.43
CA ALA A 59 -4.21 -6.88 -17.89
C ALA A 59 -4.38 -5.51 -17.18
N TYR A 60 -5.14 -4.59 -17.76
CA TYR A 60 -5.42 -3.28 -17.13
C TYR A 60 -6.23 -3.42 -15.83
N ALA A 61 -7.26 -4.29 -15.85
CA ALA A 61 -8.08 -4.56 -14.67
C ALA A 61 -7.27 -5.24 -13.56
N ALA A 62 -6.45 -6.24 -13.90
CA ALA A 62 -5.58 -6.93 -12.96
C ALA A 62 -4.56 -5.98 -12.32
N PHE A 63 -3.96 -5.08 -13.11
CA PHE A 63 -3.03 -4.07 -12.59
C PHE A 63 -3.71 -3.09 -11.61
N ALA A 64 -4.91 -2.61 -11.95
CA ALA A 64 -5.67 -1.75 -11.04
C ALA A 64 -6.03 -2.46 -9.73
N CYS A 65 -6.43 -3.73 -9.80
CA CYS A 65 -6.70 -4.55 -8.61
C CYS A 65 -5.42 -4.76 -7.77
N ALA A 66 -4.29 -5.03 -8.41
CA ALA A 66 -3.00 -5.17 -7.73
C ALA A 66 -2.60 -3.89 -6.99
N LEU A 67 -2.90 -2.70 -7.54
CA LEU A 67 -2.66 -1.43 -6.85
C LEU A 67 -3.56 -1.23 -5.63
N VAL A 68 -4.82 -1.68 -5.68
CA VAL A 68 -5.71 -1.65 -4.51
C VAL A 68 -5.17 -2.57 -3.41
N LEU A 69 -4.74 -3.77 -3.77
CA LEU A 69 -4.11 -4.70 -2.82
C LEU A 69 -2.83 -4.10 -2.22
N TRP A 70 -1.97 -3.50 -3.04
CA TRP A 70 -0.78 -2.79 -2.57
C TRP A 70 -1.14 -1.65 -1.60
N GLY A 71 -2.10 -0.80 -1.97
CA GLY A 71 -2.52 0.34 -1.15
C GLY A 71 -3.09 -0.09 0.21
N TRP A 72 -3.81 -1.21 0.27
CA TRP A 72 -4.26 -1.79 1.54
C TRP A 72 -3.09 -2.21 2.45
N HIS A 73 -2.07 -2.89 1.90
CA HIS A 73 -0.87 -3.24 2.66
C HIS A 73 -0.12 -1.98 3.14
N GLU A 74 0.05 -1.01 2.25
CA GLU A 74 0.76 0.25 2.56
C GLU A 74 0.05 1.03 3.68
N LEU A 75 -1.28 1.16 3.61
CA LEU A 75 -2.06 1.81 4.67
C LEU A 75 -1.97 1.03 6.00
N SER A 76 -2.02 -0.30 5.96
CA SER A 76 -1.90 -1.13 7.16
C SER A 76 -0.55 -0.94 7.88
N PHE A 77 0.51 -0.72 7.09
CA PHE A 77 1.86 -0.48 7.56
C PHE A 77 2.03 0.95 8.11
N LEU A 78 1.70 1.96 7.29
CA LEU A 78 1.85 3.38 7.63
C LEU A 78 1.03 3.78 8.86
N MET A 79 -0.21 3.29 8.97
CA MET A 79 -1.10 3.58 10.09
C MET A 79 -0.81 2.73 11.34
N GLY A 80 0.21 1.87 11.30
CA GLY A 80 0.71 1.17 12.49
C GLY A 80 0.00 -0.15 12.85
N PHE A 81 -1.02 -0.57 12.08
CA PHE A 81 -1.80 -1.79 12.36
C PHE A 81 -1.00 -3.07 12.11
N VAL A 82 -0.18 -3.07 11.06
CA VAL A 82 0.76 -4.15 10.74
C VAL A 82 2.16 -3.54 10.83
N THR A 83 2.67 -3.43 12.05
CA THR A 83 4.02 -2.91 12.33
C THR A 83 5.03 -4.03 12.42
N GLY A 84 6.24 -3.78 11.90
CA GLY A 84 7.40 -4.65 12.06
C GLY A 84 7.83 -4.84 13.52
N PRO A 85 8.85 -5.68 13.77
CA PRO A 85 9.23 -6.13 15.11
C PRO A 85 9.69 -5.01 16.04
N ASN A 86 10.13 -3.86 15.52
CA ASN A 86 10.56 -2.73 16.33
C ASN A 86 9.52 -1.58 16.35
N ARG A 87 8.85 -1.41 17.50
CA ARG A 87 7.90 -0.31 17.79
C ARG A 87 8.47 0.75 18.75
N GLY A 88 9.73 0.61 19.16
CA GLY A 88 10.37 1.50 20.13
C GLY A 88 10.76 2.84 19.53
N ALA A 89 10.79 3.89 20.35
CA ALA A 89 11.36 5.17 19.94
C ALA A 89 12.83 5.01 19.53
N CYS A 90 13.23 5.66 18.43
CA CYS A 90 14.63 5.62 18.00
C CYS A 90 15.52 6.25 19.10
N PRO A 91 16.55 5.54 19.61
CA PRO A 91 17.48 6.08 20.61
C PRO A 91 18.13 7.38 20.12
N ALA A 92 18.21 8.38 20.99
CA ALA A 92 18.69 9.72 20.64
C ALA A 92 20.15 9.75 20.14
N ASP A 93 20.97 8.79 20.57
CA ASP A 93 22.38 8.62 20.19
C ASP A 93 22.56 7.74 18.94
N ALA A 94 21.47 7.26 18.30
CA ALA A 94 21.57 6.42 17.11
C ALA A 94 22.11 7.21 15.91
N ARG A 95 23.26 6.77 15.39
CA ARG A 95 23.94 7.35 14.23
C ARG A 95 24.41 6.27 13.25
N GLY A 96 24.68 6.70 12.02
CA GLY A 96 25.23 5.86 10.95
C GLY A 96 24.45 4.57 10.75
N TRP A 97 25.19 3.45 10.72
CA TRP A 97 24.62 2.13 10.45
C TRP A 97 23.65 1.64 11.52
N ARG A 98 23.83 2.06 12.79
CA ARG A 98 22.90 1.72 13.88
C ARG A 98 21.52 2.30 13.63
N ARG A 99 21.47 3.56 13.20
CA ARG A 99 20.19 4.24 12.88
C ARG A 99 19.52 3.62 11.65
N PHE A 100 20.31 3.29 10.61
CA PHE A 100 19.78 2.61 9.43
C PHE A 100 19.18 1.24 9.77
N ARG A 101 19.87 0.41 10.55
CA ARG A 101 19.36 -0.90 10.99
C ARG A 101 18.08 -0.77 11.82
N LEU A 102 18.00 0.22 12.70
CA LEU A 102 16.80 0.45 13.51
C LEU A 102 15.61 0.89 12.64
N ALA A 103 15.83 1.73 11.63
CA ALA A 103 14.81 2.10 10.67
C ALA A 103 14.39 0.92 9.78
N ALA A 104 15.34 0.09 9.34
CA ALA A 104 15.03 -1.13 8.58
C ALA A 104 14.23 -2.13 9.42
N ALA A 105 14.52 -2.25 10.72
CA ALA A 105 13.80 -3.13 11.65
C ALA A 105 12.35 -2.70 11.95
N THR A 106 11.91 -1.53 11.48
CA THR A 106 10.47 -1.18 11.51
C THR A 106 9.72 -1.79 10.32
N LEU A 107 10.43 -2.19 9.27
CA LEU A 107 9.91 -2.79 8.03
C LEU A 107 10.11 -4.32 7.97
N ILE A 108 11.15 -4.85 8.65
CA ILE A 108 11.66 -6.24 8.58
C ILE A 108 11.76 -6.83 9.98
#